data_AF-A0A355CC32-F1
#
_entry.id   AF-A0A355CC32-F1
#
_cell.length_a   1.000
_cell.length_b   1.000
_cell.length_c   1.000
_cell.angle_alpha   90.00
_cell.angle_beta   90.00
_cell.angle_gamma   90.00
#
_symmetry.space_group_name_H-M   'P 1'
#
loop_
_entity.id
_entity.type
_entity.pdbx_description
1 polymer ?
#
loop_
_entity_poly.entity_id
_entity_poly.type
_entity_poly.pdbx_seq_one_letter_code
_entity_poly.pdbx_strand_id
1 'polypeptide(L)'
;MKKYFFALILITMSVFANAQVVLSDSAKISLMTCGPWSGAVYAFYGHTALRVQDDSAHMDIVFNYGFFDPTQPNFMYHFVRGETDYILGTTSFEGFISEYAYKKVAVYEQELNLAQPEKQQLWEALYLNHLPENRGYRYNYFYDNCATRPRDMVEKFAGGKIIYPPTKEGQTYRDLLHECLQPYPWNKFGIDLVIGAGADSPIDVRA
;
A
#
# COMPACT_ATOMS: atom_id res chain seq x y z
N MET A 1 24.32 -4.59 48.02
CA MET A 1 24.63 -4.30 46.60
C MET A 1 23.94 -5.28 45.64
N LYS A 2 23.96 -6.60 45.84
CA LYS A 2 23.28 -7.58 44.94
C LYS A 2 21.74 -7.44 44.85
N LYS A 3 21.05 -7.02 45.92
CA LYS A 3 19.57 -6.86 45.92
C LYS A 3 19.06 -5.68 45.08
N TYR A 4 19.84 -4.61 44.96
CA TYR A 4 19.48 -3.43 44.14
C TYR A 4 19.79 -3.63 42.65
N PHE A 5 20.75 -4.50 42.33
CA PHE A 5 21.10 -4.85 40.95
C PHE A 5 19.99 -5.64 40.25
N PHE A 6 19.31 -6.54 40.98
CA PHE A 6 18.17 -7.30 40.46
C PHE A 6 16.93 -6.42 40.20
N ALA A 7 16.70 -5.41 41.04
CA ALA A 7 15.62 -4.44 40.85
C ALA A 7 15.85 -3.54 39.62
N LEU A 8 17.11 -3.18 39.35
CA LEU A 8 17.47 -2.38 38.17
C LEU A 8 17.28 -3.16 36.85
N ILE A 9 17.54 -4.47 36.84
CA ILE A 9 17.32 -5.35 35.67
C ILE A 9 15.82 -5.57 35.38
N LEU A 10 14.97 -5.64 36.40
CA LEU A 10 13.51 -5.75 36.20
C LEU A 10 12.88 -4.45 35.67
N ILE A 11 13.43 -3.29 36.04
CA ILE A 11 12.94 -2.00 35.56
C ILE A 11 13.35 -1.77 34.10
N THR A 12 14.51 -2.23 33.64
CA THR A 12 14.94 -2.08 32.23
C THR A 12 14.25 -3.04 31.27
N MET A 13 13.84 -4.24 31.72
CA MET A 13 13.07 -5.20 30.91
C MET A 13 11.63 -4.72 30.63
N SER A 14 11.05 -3.92 31.53
CA SER A 14 9.68 -3.44 31.41
C SER A 14 9.49 -2.33 30.35
N VAL A 15 10.58 -1.73 29.85
CA VAL A 15 10.51 -0.57 28.92
C VAL A 15 10.54 -0.98 27.45
N PHE A 16 10.79 -2.26 27.13
CA PHE A 16 10.89 -2.73 25.75
C PHE A 16 9.70 -3.56 25.26
N ALA A 17 8.64 -3.69 26.06
CA ALA A 17 7.40 -4.28 25.59
C ALA A 17 6.55 -3.20 24.90
N ASN A 18 6.75 -2.98 23.61
CA ASN A 18 5.71 -2.38 22.77
C ASN A 18 4.54 -3.37 22.79
N ALA A 19 3.53 -3.12 23.62
CA ALA A 19 2.31 -3.91 23.58
C ALA A 19 1.67 -3.71 22.21
N GLN A 20 1.81 -4.70 21.33
CA GLN A 20 1.19 -4.67 20.02
C GLN A 20 -0.33 -4.69 20.20
N VAL A 21 -1.03 -3.80 19.51
CA VAL A 21 -2.48 -3.70 19.59
C VAL A 21 -3.08 -5.04 19.17
N VAL A 22 -3.93 -5.60 20.04
CA VAL A 22 -4.74 -6.77 19.74
C VAL A 22 -6.08 -6.27 19.23
N LEU A 23 -6.43 -6.66 18.01
CA LEU A 23 -7.70 -6.29 17.39
C LEU A 23 -8.86 -6.97 18.11
N SER A 24 -9.96 -6.23 18.24
CA SER A 24 -11.24 -6.76 18.68
C SER A 24 -11.90 -7.61 17.59
N ASP A 25 -12.86 -8.46 17.97
CA ASP A 25 -13.65 -9.25 17.00
C ASP A 25 -14.42 -8.34 16.02
N SER A 26 -14.78 -7.13 16.46
CA SER A 26 -15.44 -6.10 15.66
C SER A 26 -14.50 -5.32 14.73
N ALA A 27 -13.18 -5.53 14.79
CA ALA A 27 -12.25 -4.85 13.92
C ALA A 27 -12.53 -5.16 12.45
N LYS A 28 -12.33 -4.16 11.59
CA LYS A 28 -12.54 -4.23 10.15
C LYS A 28 -11.24 -3.92 9.43
N ILE A 29 -10.97 -4.69 8.37
CA ILE A 29 -9.92 -4.36 7.42
C ILE A 29 -10.57 -4.22 6.05
N SER A 30 -10.36 -3.07 5.41
CA SER A 30 -10.96 -2.76 4.12
C SER A 30 -9.90 -2.44 3.06
N LEU A 31 -10.14 -2.87 1.84
CA LEU A 31 -9.40 -2.41 0.66
C LEU A 31 -10.06 -1.12 0.14
N MET A 32 -9.29 -0.04 0.11
CA MET A 32 -9.71 1.27 -0.39
C MET A 32 -9.21 1.42 -1.82
N THR A 33 -10.09 1.68 -2.79
CA THR A 33 -9.73 1.93 -4.19
C THR A 33 -10.13 3.34 -4.59
N CYS A 34 -9.16 4.14 -5.01
CA CYS A 34 -9.33 5.53 -5.37
C CYS A 34 -9.27 5.71 -6.89
N GLY A 35 -10.18 6.54 -7.41
CA GLY A 35 -10.21 6.87 -8.82
C GLY A 35 -8.98 7.67 -9.30
N PRO A 36 -8.71 7.66 -10.61
CA PRO A 36 -7.60 8.40 -11.19
C PRO A 36 -7.78 9.91 -11.05
N TRP A 37 -6.67 10.63 -10.90
CA TRP A 37 -6.66 12.09 -10.76
C TRP A 37 -5.68 12.74 -11.74
N SER A 38 -6.15 13.73 -12.50
CA SER A 38 -5.39 14.35 -13.58
C SER A 38 -4.35 15.38 -13.14
N GLY A 39 -4.29 15.70 -11.84
CA GLY A 39 -3.39 16.75 -11.32
C GLY A 39 -1.92 16.35 -11.25
N ALA A 40 -1.60 15.05 -11.37
CA ALA A 40 -0.22 14.57 -11.39
C ALA A 40 -0.09 13.27 -12.18
N VAL A 41 1.04 13.10 -12.90
CA VAL A 41 1.29 11.95 -13.78
C VAL A 41 1.23 10.61 -13.05
N TYR A 42 1.75 10.56 -11.81
CA TYR A 42 1.72 9.34 -10.99
C TYR A 42 0.31 8.96 -10.51
N ALA A 43 -0.67 9.87 -10.60
CA ALA A 43 -2.03 9.66 -10.12
C ALA A 43 -3.04 9.30 -11.24
N PHE A 44 -2.58 9.19 -12.49
CA PHE A 44 -3.43 8.86 -13.64
C PHE A 44 -4.08 7.47 -13.58
N TYR A 45 -3.59 6.59 -12.72
CA TYR A 45 -3.97 5.18 -12.65
C TYR A 45 -4.83 4.83 -11.44
N GLY A 46 -5.13 5.83 -10.60
CA GLY A 46 -5.77 5.61 -9.30
C GLY A 46 -4.78 5.19 -8.22
N HIS A 47 -5.32 4.72 -7.09
CA HIS A 47 -4.53 4.31 -5.93
C HIS A 47 -5.28 3.27 -5.11
N THR A 48 -4.54 2.44 -4.37
CA THR A 48 -5.11 1.47 -3.44
C THR A 48 -4.45 1.58 -2.08
N ALA A 49 -5.24 1.42 -1.02
CA ALA A 49 -4.77 1.44 0.36
C ALA A 49 -5.50 0.40 1.21
N LEU A 50 -4.94 0.04 2.36
CA LEU A 50 -5.60 -0.82 3.35
C LEU A 50 -6.02 0.03 4.56
N ARG A 51 -7.30 0.00 4.89
CA ARG A 51 -7.82 0.62 6.11
C ARG A 51 -7.95 -0.43 7.20
N VAL A 52 -7.52 -0.10 8.41
CA VAL A 52 -7.76 -0.90 9.61
C VAL A 52 -8.52 -0.04 10.59
N GLN A 53 -9.74 -0.46 10.92
CA GLN A 53 -10.63 0.22 11.87
C GLN A 53 -10.94 -0.71 13.05
N ASP A 54 -10.78 -0.21 14.27
CA ASP A 54 -11.20 -0.89 15.49
C ASP A 54 -11.58 0.15 16.56
N ASP A 55 -12.89 0.32 16.78
CA ASP A 55 -13.41 1.30 17.74
C ASP A 55 -13.01 0.97 19.18
N SER A 56 -12.80 -0.32 19.51
CA SER A 56 -12.38 -0.76 20.86
C SER A 56 -10.94 -0.36 21.16
N ALA A 57 -10.11 -0.27 20.12
CA ALA A 57 -8.71 0.17 20.19
C ALA A 57 -8.54 1.66 19.82
N HIS A 58 -9.64 2.38 19.55
CA HIS A 58 -9.63 3.75 19.05
C HIS A 58 -8.75 3.96 17.82
N MET A 59 -8.82 3.01 16.88
CA MET A 59 -7.95 2.98 15.71
C MET A 59 -8.77 3.11 14.42
N ASP A 60 -8.34 4.01 13.55
CA ASP A 60 -8.87 4.13 12.18
C ASP A 60 -7.77 4.64 11.23
N ILE A 61 -6.92 3.70 10.82
CA ILE A 61 -5.64 3.97 10.13
C ILE A 61 -5.71 3.47 8.71
N VAL A 62 -5.26 4.29 7.77
CA VAL A 62 -5.10 3.93 6.36
C VAL A 62 -3.61 3.77 6.04
N PHE A 63 -3.24 2.58 5.59
CA PHE A 63 -1.91 2.17 5.14
C PHE A 63 -1.77 2.34 3.63
N ASN A 64 -0.84 3.20 3.22
CA ASN A 64 -0.63 3.60 1.83
C ASN A 64 0.77 3.22 1.37
N TYR A 65 0.87 2.21 0.51
CA TYR A 65 2.11 1.91 -0.18
C TYR A 65 2.25 2.87 -1.36
N GLY A 66 3.40 3.53 -1.48
CA GLY A 66 3.70 4.34 -2.66
C GLY A 66 3.80 5.83 -2.36
N PHE A 67 4.09 6.18 -1.10
CA PHE A 67 4.59 7.51 -0.79
C PHE A 67 6.04 7.64 -1.22
N PHE A 68 6.38 8.76 -1.82
CA PHE A 68 7.77 9.14 -2.04
C PHE A 68 8.46 9.34 -0.70
N ASP A 69 9.70 8.88 -0.56
CA ASP A 69 10.53 9.24 0.59
C ASP A 69 11.00 10.69 0.42
N PRO A 70 10.47 11.66 1.20
CA PRO A 70 10.84 13.07 1.03
C PRO A 70 12.28 13.36 1.49
N THR A 71 12.94 12.40 2.15
CA THR A 71 14.33 12.55 2.60
C THR A 71 15.35 12.27 1.49
N GLN A 72 14.92 11.64 0.39
CA GLN A 72 15.79 11.32 -0.75
C GLN A 72 15.87 12.49 -1.74
N PRO A 73 17.08 13.01 -2.06
CA PRO A 73 17.24 14.03 -3.09
C PRO A 73 17.02 13.45 -4.50
N ASN A 74 16.86 14.32 -5.50
CA ASN A 74 16.87 13.94 -6.93
C ASN A 74 15.78 12.96 -7.37
N PHE A 75 14.57 13.06 -6.81
CA PHE A 75 13.43 12.18 -7.14
C PHE A 75 13.27 11.88 -8.64
N MET A 76 13.21 12.92 -9.49
CA MET A 76 12.97 12.75 -10.93
C MET A 76 14.08 11.95 -11.63
N TYR A 77 15.33 12.11 -11.17
CA TYR A 77 16.47 11.35 -11.70
C TYR A 77 16.35 9.86 -11.37
N HIS A 78 16.05 9.54 -10.11
CA HIS A 78 15.84 8.15 -9.67
C HIS A 78 14.62 7.52 -10.35
N PHE A 79 13.56 8.32 -10.56
CA PHE A 79 12.32 7.86 -11.19
C PHE A 79 12.55 7.41 -12.63
N VAL A 80 13.22 8.24 -13.44
CA VAL A 80 13.52 7.91 -14.84
C VAL A 80 14.46 6.69 -14.95
N ARG A 81 15.31 6.46 -13.95
CA ARG A 81 16.22 5.29 -13.92
C ARG A 81 15.59 4.02 -13.33
N GLY A 82 14.35 4.08 -12.82
CA GLY A 82 13.73 2.96 -12.10
C GLY A 82 14.40 2.62 -10.76
N GLU A 83 15.06 3.60 -10.15
CA GLU A 83 15.83 3.46 -8.90
C GLU A 83 15.13 4.15 -7.71
N THR A 84 13.87 4.57 -7.86
CA THR A 84 13.16 5.27 -6.79
C THR A 84 12.72 4.31 -5.69
N ASP A 85 13.15 4.61 -4.47
CA ASP A 85 12.63 3.98 -3.26
C ASP A 85 11.40 4.75 -2.77
N TYR A 86 10.37 4.00 -2.42
CA TYR A 86 9.12 4.50 -1.86
C TYR A 86 8.96 3.97 -0.44
N ILE A 87 8.04 4.57 0.30
CA ILE A 87 7.72 4.17 1.65
C ILE A 87 6.26 3.78 1.81
N LEU A 88 6.00 2.92 2.79
CA LEU A 88 4.69 2.79 3.41
C LEU A 88 4.46 3.98 4.35
N GLY A 89 3.40 4.74 4.08
CA GLY A 89 2.93 5.80 4.96
C GLY A 89 1.55 5.49 5.54
N THR A 90 1.25 6.11 6.67
CA THR A 90 -0.04 5.98 7.35
C THR A 90 -0.71 7.34 7.50
N THR A 91 -2.04 7.36 7.38
CA THR A 91 -2.86 8.55 7.65
C THR A 91 -4.15 8.14 8.35
N SER A 92 -4.91 9.10 8.88
CA SER A 92 -6.25 8.84 9.39
C SER A 92 -7.24 8.63 8.24
N PHE A 93 -8.30 7.87 8.46
CA PHE A 93 -9.37 7.73 7.48
C PHE A 93 -9.99 9.08 7.10
N GLU A 94 -10.22 9.96 8.07
CA GLU A 94 -10.73 11.32 7.82
C GLU A 94 -9.79 12.12 6.90
N GLY A 95 -8.48 12.07 7.17
CA GLY A 95 -7.48 12.76 6.35
C GLY A 95 -7.44 12.21 4.92
N PHE A 96 -7.49 10.88 4.79
CA PHE A 96 -7.55 10.20 3.50
C PHE A 96 -8.78 10.63 2.69
N ILE A 97 -9.99 10.53 3.27
CA ILE A 97 -11.23 10.91 2.59
C ILE A 97 -11.24 12.41 2.25
N SER A 98 -10.72 13.27 3.13
CA SER A 98 -10.62 14.71 2.87
C SER A 98 -9.75 15.03 1.67
N GLU A 99 -8.62 14.33 1.51
CA GLU A 99 -7.72 14.48 0.37
C GLU A 99 -8.42 14.12 -0.95
N TYR A 100 -9.08 12.96 -1.01
CA TYR A 100 -9.76 12.51 -2.23
C TYR A 100 -11.04 13.31 -2.53
N ALA A 101 -11.74 13.79 -1.51
CA ALA A 101 -12.85 14.72 -1.66
C ALA A 101 -12.39 16.05 -2.27
N TYR A 102 -11.26 16.59 -1.81
CA TYR A 102 -10.64 17.78 -2.41
C TYR A 102 -10.29 17.56 -3.89
N LYS A 103 -9.73 16.39 -4.21
CA LYS A 103 -9.40 15.99 -5.59
C LYS A 103 -10.64 15.71 -6.45
N LYS A 104 -11.83 15.61 -5.85
CA LYS A 104 -13.11 15.27 -6.49
C LYS A 104 -13.08 13.95 -7.25
N VAL A 105 -12.42 12.95 -6.67
CA VAL A 105 -12.37 11.58 -7.24
C VAL A 105 -13.03 10.60 -6.26
N ALA A 106 -13.64 9.57 -6.83
CA ALA A 106 -14.35 8.57 -6.03
C ALA A 106 -13.36 7.72 -5.22
N VAL A 107 -13.82 7.29 -4.03
CA VAL A 107 -13.16 6.29 -3.20
C VAL A 107 -14.17 5.19 -2.93
N TYR A 108 -13.80 3.97 -3.24
CA TYR A 108 -14.58 2.77 -2.99
C TYR A 108 -13.94 2.00 -1.84
N GLU A 109 -14.75 1.63 -0.85
CA GLU A 109 -14.31 0.81 0.28
C GLU A 109 -14.90 -0.59 0.16
N GLN A 110 -14.03 -1.60 0.24
CA GLN A 110 -14.43 -3.01 0.28
C GLN A 110 -13.93 -3.65 1.58
N GLU A 111 -14.84 -3.88 2.52
CA GLU A 111 -14.54 -4.66 3.73
C GLU A 111 -14.16 -6.10 3.36
N LEU A 112 -13.00 -6.55 3.85
CA LEU A 112 -12.49 -7.88 3.57
C LEU A 112 -13.12 -8.89 4.53
N ASN A 113 -13.59 -10.00 3.96
CA ASN A 113 -14.17 -11.10 4.74
C ASN A 113 -13.07 -11.99 5.35
N LEU A 114 -12.39 -11.46 6.37
CA LEU A 114 -11.29 -12.12 7.08
C LEU A 114 -11.73 -12.61 8.46
N ALA A 115 -11.31 -13.81 8.83
CA ALA A 115 -11.47 -14.33 10.18
C ALA A 115 -10.61 -13.54 11.19
N GLN A 116 -10.95 -13.59 12.48
CA GLN A 116 -10.22 -12.82 13.49
C GLN A 116 -8.70 -13.05 13.52
N PRO A 117 -8.19 -14.29 13.44
CA PRO A 117 -6.75 -14.52 13.39
C PRO A 117 -6.09 -13.92 12.14
N GLU A 118 -6.76 -13.93 11.00
CA GLU A 118 -6.27 -13.37 9.73
C GLU A 118 -6.19 -11.85 9.81
N LYS A 119 -7.22 -11.20 10.39
CA LYS A 119 -7.22 -9.76 10.67
C LYS A 119 -6.04 -9.38 11.56
N GLN A 120 -5.83 -10.12 12.65
CA GLN A 120 -4.73 -9.86 13.58
C GLN A 120 -3.37 -9.99 12.86
N GLN A 121 -3.14 -11.08 12.13
CA GLN A 121 -1.88 -11.29 11.41
C GLN A 121 -1.62 -10.22 10.34
N LEU A 122 -2.64 -9.84 9.57
CA LEU A 122 -2.53 -8.77 8.58
C LEU A 122 -2.19 -7.44 9.23
N TRP A 123 -2.86 -7.09 10.34
CA TRP A 123 -2.53 -5.90 11.12
C TRP A 123 -1.09 -5.91 11.63
N GLU A 124 -0.65 -7.01 12.21
CA GLU A 124 0.71 -7.12 12.75
C GLU A 124 1.76 -6.93 11.65
N ALA A 125 1.51 -7.46 10.46
CA ALA A 125 2.39 -7.29 9.31
C ALA A 125 2.37 -5.87 8.74
N LEU A 126 1.21 -5.21 8.71
CA LEU A 126 1.10 -3.80 8.30
C LEU A 126 1.84 -2.88 9.28
N TYR A 127 1.69 -3.14 10.59
CA TYR A 127 2.42 -2.43 11.63
C TYR A 127 3.93 -2.64 11.50
N LEU A 128 4.37 -3.90 11.31
CA LEU A 128 5.79 -4.21 11.10
C LEU A 128 6.36 -3.49 9.89
N ASN A 129 5.65 -3.50 8.75
CA ASN A 129 6.06 -2.79 7.54
C ASN A 129 6.07 -1.27 7.73
N HIS A 130 5.28 -0.72 8.66
CA HIS A 130 5.24 0.72 8.91
C HIS A 130 6.47 1.23 9.68
N LEU A 131 7.16 0.34 10.42
CA LEU A 131 8.35 0.73 11.19
C LEU A 131 9.41 1.38 10.30
N PRO A 132 10.14 2.41 10.80
CA PRO A 132 11.12 3.16 10.00
C PRO A 132 12.14 2.30 9.26
N GLU A 133 12.56 1.19 9.85
CA GLU A 133 13.51 0.22 9.31
C GLU A 133 12.94 -0.68 8.20
N ASN A 134 11.60 -0.83 8.13
CA ASN A 134 10.93 -1.78 7.23
C ASN A 134 10.08 -1.10 6.14
N ARG A 135 9.79 0.19 6.29
CA ARG A 135 8.84 0.90 5.42
C ARG A 135 9.35 1.17 4.01
N GLY A 136 10.67 1.18 3.81
CA GLY A 136 11.30 1.49 2.53
C GLY A 136 11.31 0.29 1.58
N TYR A 137 11.00 0.51 0.30
CA TYR A 137 11.06 -0.52 -0.73
C TYR A 137 11.32 0.05 -2.12
N ARG A 138 11.92 -0.77 -3.00
CA ARG A 138 12.11 -0.42 -4.41
C ARG A 138 10.78 -0.55 -5.14
N TYR A 139 10.26 0.56 -5.62
CA TYR A 139 9.02 0.56 -6.36
C TYR A 139 9.25 0.09 -7.79
N ASN A 140 8.44 -0.88 -8.21
CA ASN A 140 8.33 -1.28 -9.60
C ASN A 140 6.91 -1.00 -10.08
N TYR A 141 6.80 -0.17 -11.10
CA TYR A 141 5.51 0.29 -11.60
C TYR A 141 4.54 -0.85 -11.96
N PHE A 142 5.02 -1.98 -12.49
CA PHE A 142 4.15 -3.12 -12.83
C PHE A 142 4.04 -4.16 -11.72
N TYR A 143 5.15 -4.45 -11.02
CA TYR A 143 5.24 -5.65 -10.19
C TYR A 143 5.21 -5.38 -8.69
N ASP A 144 5.60 -4.18 -8.24
CA ASP A 144 5.75 -3.86 -6.83
C ASP A 144 5.36 -2.40 -6.54
N ASN A 145 4.05 -2.16 -6.41
CA ASN A 145 3.45 -0.84 -6.43
C ASN A 145 2.30 -0.69 -5.41
N CYS A 146 1.61 0.45 -5.48
CA CYS A 146 0.50 0.81 -4.60
C CYS A 146 -0.74 -0.10 -4.71
N ALA A 147 -0.88 -0.90 -5.77
CA ALA A 147 -1.96 -1.86 -5.94
C ALA A 147 -1.50 -3.30 -5.65
N THR A 148 -0.30 -3.70 -6.13
CA THR A 148 0.22 -5.06 -5.93
C THR A 148 0.57 -5.32 -4.47
N ARG A 149 1.12 -4.35 -3.73
CA ARG A 149 1.45 -4.55 -2.31
C ARG A 149 0.23 -4.79 -1.42
N PRO A 150 -0.84 -3.97 -1.45
CA PRO A 150 -2.08 -4.30 -0.75
C PRO A 150 -2.64 -5.67 -1.12
N ARG A 151 -2.67 -6.02 -2.42
CA ARG A 151 -3.11 -7.35 -2.89
C ARG A 151 -2.28 -8.46 -2.26
N ASP A 152 -0.96 -8.39 -2.40
CA ASP A 152 -0.04 -9.44 -1.94
C ASP A 152 -0.08 -9.58 -0.40
N MET A 153 -0.28 -8.47 0.33
CA MET A 153 -0.51 -8.51 1.78
C MET A 153 -1.81 -9.25 2.11
N VAL A 154 -2.92 -8.92 1.44
CA VAL A 154 -4.20 -9.61 1.67
C VAL A 154 -4.10 -11.10 1.30
N GLU A 155 -3.50 -11.44 0.15
CA GLU A 155 -3.28 -12.84 -0.26
C GLU A 155 -2.46 -13.64 0.75
N LYS A 156 -1.42 -13.03 1.32
CA LYS A 156 -0.52 -13.71 2.25
C LYS A 156 -1.19 -14.08 3.56
N PHE A 157 -2.15 -13.26 4.03
CA PHE A 157 -2.78 -13.41 5.34
C PHE A 157 -4.23 -13.91 5.28
N ALA A 158 -4.84 -13.95 4.09
CA ALA A 158 -6.07 -14.71 3.88
C ALA A 158 -5.74 -16.20 3.87
N GLY A 159 -6.34 -16.99 4.77
CA GLY A 159 -6.21 -18.44 4.80
C GLY A 159 -6.94 -19.14 3.65
N GLY A 160 -7.85 -18.43 2.97
CA GLY A 160 -8.56 -18.89 1.79
C GLY A 160 -7.81 -18.65 0.47
N LYS A 161 -8.32 -19.23 -0.61
CA LYS A 161 -7.82 -18.96 -1.97
C LYS A 161 -8.58 -17.78 -2.57
N ILE A 162 -7.87 -16.71 -2.94
CA ILE A 162 -8.44 -15.63 -3.75
C ILE A 162 -8.59 -16.11 -5.19
N ILE A 163 -9.78 -15.90 -5.76
CA ILE A 163 -10.12 -16.30 -7.13
C ILE A 163 -10.11 -15.05 -7.99
N TYR A 164 -9.15 -14.99 -8.90
CA TYR A 164 -9.10 -13.95 -9.94
C TYR A 164 -9.93 -14.40 -11.14
N PRO A 165 -11.04 -13.72 -11.45
CA PRO A 165 -11.82 -14.05 -12.63
C PRO A 165 -11.02 -13.75 -13.91
N PRO A 166 -11.24 -14.51 -15.00
CA PRO A 166 -10.59 -14.25 -16.27
C PRO A 166 -10.88 -12.84 -16.78
N THR A 167 -9.88 -12.20 -17.38
CA THR A 167 -10.05 -10.95 -18.12
C THR A 167 -10.83 -11.23 -19.41
N LYS A 168 -11.56 -10.21 -19.89
CA LYS A 168 -12.35 -10.32 -21.13
C LYS A 168 -11.48 -10.49 -22.37
N GLU A 169 -10.31 -9.86 -22.36
CA GLU A 169 -9.36 -9.82 -23.46
C GLU A 169 -7.95 -10.10 -22.94
N GLY A 170 -7.12 -10.69 -23.79
CA GLY A 170 -5.69 -10.83 -23.52
C GLY A 170 -5.02 -9.48 -23.80
N GLN A 171 -4.41 -8.89 -22.79
CA GLN A 171 -3.78 -7.58 -22.87
C GLN A 171 -2.32 -7.67 -22.45
N THR A 172 -1.52 -6.69 -22.85
CA THR A 172 -0.18 -6.47 -22.31
C THR A 172 -0.21 -5.40 -21.23
N TYR A 173 0.88 -5.27 -20.46
CA TYR A 173 1.02 -4.15 -19.53
C TYR A 173 0.93 -2.78 -20.23
N ARG A 174 1.42 -2.69 -21.48
CA ARG A 174 1.35 -1.47 -22.29
C ARG A 174 -0.08 -1.13 -22.69
N ASP A 175 -0.91 -2.13 -23.00
CA ASP A 175 -2.32 -1.90 -23.36
C ASP A 175 -3.07 -1.23 -22.19
N LEU A 176 -2.91 -1.76 -20.97
CA LEU A 176 -3.53 -1.19 -19.77
C LEU A 176 -3.06 0.25 -19.49
N LEU A 177 -1.78 0.52 -19.69
CA LEU A 177 -1.26 1.88 -19.61
C LEU A 177 -1.91 2.81 -20.62
N HIS A 178 -2.02 2.36 -21.88
CA HIS A 178 -2.59 3.15 -22.96
C HIS A 178 -4.06 3.45 -22.74
N GLU A 179 -4.82 2.56 -22.08
CA GLU A 179 -6.20 2.83 -21.66
C GLU A 179 -6.28 4.00 -20.66
N CYS A 180 -5.45 3.99 -19.62
CA CYS A 180 -5.41 5.08 -18.63
C CYS A 180 -4.85 6.40 -19.22
N LEU A 181 -3.98 6.30 -20.22
CA LEU A 181 -3.29 7.44 -20.83
C LEU A 181 -3.98 8.02 -22.06
N GLN A 182 -5.13 7.49 -22.48
CA GLN A 182 -5.89 8.03 -23.63
C GLN A 182 -6.07 9.57 -23.57
N PRO A 183 -6.36 10.19 -22.41
CA PRO A 183 -6.52 11.65 -22.34
C PRO A 183 -5.19 12.44 -22.39
N TYR A 184 -4.03 11.78 -22.33
CA TYR A 184 -2.72 12.39 -22.09
C TYR A 184 -1.67 11.97 -23.14
N PRO A 185 -1.80 12.42 -24.41
CA PRO A 185 -0.97 11.92 -25.52
C PRO A 185 0.54 12.19 -25.34
N TRP A 186 0.91 13.33 -24.75
CA TRP A 186 2.32 13.64 -24.49
C TRP A 186 2.92 12.82 -23.36
N ASN A 187 2.13 12.52 -22.32
CA ASN A 187 2.55 11.62 -21.24
C ASN A 187 2.68 10.20 -21.74
N LYS A 188 1.72 9.74 -22.56
CA LYS A 188 1.79 8.45 -23.25
C LYS A 188 3.08 8.32 -24.05
N PHE A 189 3.39 9.31 -24.89
CA PHE A 189 4.62 9.33 -25.66
C PHE A 189 5.87 9.27 -24.77
N GLY A 190 5.95 10.09 -23.72
CA GLY A 190 7.09 10.09 -22.79
C GLY A 190 7.25 8.76 -22.04
N ILE A 191 6.15 8.14 -21.62
CA ILE A 191 6.14 6.84 -20.94
C ILE A 191 6.57 5.73 -21.92
N ASP A 192 6.08 5.75 -23.15
CA ASP A 192 6.45 4.78 -24.19
C ASP A 192 7.96 4.78 -24.46
N LEU A 193 8.64 5.93 -24.33
CA LEU A 193 10.10 6.04 -24.47
C LEU A 193 10.88 5.39 -23.33
N VAL A 194 10.34 5.31 -22.11
CA VAL A 194 11.08 4.88 -20.92
C VAL A 194 10.72 3.47 -20.44
N ILE A 195 9.50 3.00 -20.71
CA ILE A 195 8.98 1.77 -20.08
C ILE A 195 9.53 0.47 -20.65
N GLY A 196 10.24 0.56 -21.79
CA GLY A 196 10.95 -0.55 -22.42
C GLY A 196 10.04 -1.67 -22.97
N ALA A 197 10.65 -2.72 -23.52
CA ALA A 197 9.94 -3.84 -24.16
C ALA A 197 9.26 -4.80 -23.16
N GLY A 198 9.61 -4.74 -21.87
CA GLY A 198 8.98 -5.57 -20.84
C GLY A 198 7.48 -5.32 -20.72
N ALA A 199 7.03 -4.10 -21.03
CA ALA A 199 5.63 -3.71 -21.02
C ALA A 199 4.78 -4.41 -22.11
N ASP A 200 5.41 -4.98 -23.14
CA ASP A 200 4.73 -5.69 -24.22
C ASP A 200 4.48 -7.17 -23.88
N SER A 201 4.81 -7.59 -22.65
CA SER A 201 4.49 -8.94 -22.17
C SER A 201 3.00 -9.08 -21.87
N PRO A 202 2.37 -10.22 -22.21
CA PRO A 202 0.98 -10.49 -21.82
C PRO A 202 0.83 -10.45 -20.30
N ILE A 203 -0.28 -9.87 -19.84
CA ILE A 203 -0.67 -9.81 -18.44
C ILE A 203 -1.57 -11.00 -18.10
N ASP A 204 -1.39 -11.58 -16.91
CA ASP A 204 -2.29 -12.59 -16.38
C ASP A 204 -3.36 -11.96 -15.45
N VAL A 205 -4.28 -12.78 -14.96
CA VAL A 205 -5.41 -12.33 -14.13
C VAL A 205 -5.03 -11.88 -12.72
N ARG A 206 -3.81 -12.23 -12.26
CA ARG A 206 -3.30 -11.91 -10.91
C ARG A 206 -2.41 -10.67 -10.93
N ALA A 207 -1.64 -10.48 -12.01
CA ALA A 207 -0.53 -9.54 -12.19
C ALA A 207 -0.60 -8.26 -11.37
#